data_AF-A0A6S6YPI1-F1
#
_entry.id   AF-A0A6S6YPI1-F1
#
_cell.length_a   1.000
_cell.length_b   1.000
_cell.length_c   1.000
_cell.angle_alpha   90.00
_cell.angle_beta   90.00
_cell.angle_gamma   90.00
#
_symmetry.space_group_name_H-M   'P 1'
#
loop_
_entity.id
_entity.type
_entity.pdbx_description
1 polymer ?
#
loop_
_entity_poly.entity_id
_entity_poly.type
_entity_poly.pdbx_seq_one_letter_code
_entity_poly.pdbx_strand_id
1 'polypeptide(L)'
;MNIKTVDIRQARTRLPARDGQSILETALQNGIPYPHGCRSGRCGSCKSRLIEGEVEMLPHSRFALTNEEKAGGLILACRAVPKTDVAVAWVVAAGEAAPGPAQKLQGMVVSIDDLTHDIKRFRIRPDGAALAFSAGQYADLGFGELPSRSYSMANRPGDPELEFHIRRVRGGAVSDYVHAFVKTGDRVALEAPRGASHLREYHGGPMLCVAGGSGLAPIKSIVETALAHGVRQAIHIYFGARTERDLYLVEHFEGLARQNANLFFTPVLSRAKTTPRRQGIVTQAVADDLPDLANWKAYVAGPPPMVDAAMESAFARGLKAEDMHADVFFTPQDQAASGAAE
;
A
#
# COMPACT_ATOMS: atom_id res chain seq x y z
N MET A 1 28.30 -15.28 -17.98
CA MET A 1 27.08 -14.54 -17.60
C MET A 1 27.19 -13.16 -18.23
N ASN A 2 26.28 -12.82 -19.15
CA ASN A 2 26.23 -11.47 -19.71
C ASN A 2 25.54 -10.58 -18.68
N ILE A 3 26.32 -9.79 -17.94
CA ILE A 3 25.78 -8.76 -17.05
C ILE A 3 25.22 -7.66 -17.94
N LYS A 4 23.92 -7.40 -17.80
CA LYS A 4 23.22 -6.34 -18.54
C LYS A 4 23.34 -5.03 -17.78
N THR A 5 23.34 -3.93 -18.50
CA THR A 5 23.42 -2.58 -17.93
C THR A 5 22.05 -1.91 -17.92
N VAL A 6 21.69 -1.31 -16.78
CA VAL A 6 20.50 -0.46 -16.63
C VAL A 6 20.95 0.99 -16.47
N ASP A 7 20.75 1.81 -17.50
CA ASP A 7 20.97 3.26 -17.49
C ASP A 7 19.70 3.98 -17.02
N ILE A 8 19.76 4.59 -15.84
CA ILE A 8 18.64 5.33 -15.25
C ILE A 8 18.88 6.82 -15.45
N ARG A 9 18.20 7.40 -16.44
CA ARG A 9 18.51 8.75 -16.94
C ARG A 9 18.44 9.83 -15.86
N GLN A 10 17.41 9.80 -15.02
CA GLN A 10 17.26 10.79 -13.94
C GLN A 10 18.30 10.64 -12.84
N ALA A 11 18.75 9.41 -12.55
CA ALA A 11 19.82 9.16 -11.59
C ALA A 11 21.23 9.35 -12.20
N ARG A 12 21.32 9.57 -13.53
CA ARG A 12 22.58 9.69 -14.28
C ARG A 12 23.57 8.57 -13.96
N THR A 13 23.06 7.37 -13.77
CA THR A 13 23.82 6.22 -13.27
C THR A 13 23.53 4.99 -14.13
N ARG A 14 24.59 4.21 -14.38
CA ARG A 14 24.53 2.90 -15.03
C ARG A 14 24.83 1.81 -14.02
N LEU A 15 23.92 0.86 -13.89
CA LEU A 15 23.99 -0.19 -12.90
C LEU A 15 24.06 -1.57 -13.56
N PRO A 16 24.88 -2.50 -13.08
CA PRO A 16 24.84 -3.88 -13.52
C PRO A 16 23.59 -4.56 -12.95
N ALA A 17 22.73 -5.08 -13.83
CA ALA A 17 21.60 -5.92 -13.46
C ALA A 17 22.02 -7.39 -13.45
N ARG A 18 21.69 -8.09 -12.37
CA ARG A 18 21.83 -9.55 -12.28
C ARG A 18 20.75 -10.21 -13.14
N ASP A 19 21.03 -11.40 -13.65
CA ASP A 19 20.02 -12.15 -14.41
C ASP A 19 18.77 -12.41 -13.56
N GLY A 20 17.60 -12.23 -14.18
CA GLY A 20 16.30 -12.35 -13.53
C GLY A 20 15.87 -11.16 -12.67
N GLN A 21 16.75 -10.19 -12.42
CA GLN A 21 16.45 -9.03 -11.59
C GLN A 21 15.66 -7.97 -12.36
N SER A 22 14.64 -7.39 -11.71
CA SER A 22 13.90 -6.26 -12.27
C SER A 22 14.70 -4.95 -12.19
N ILE A 23 14.40 -4.01 -13.08
CA ILE A 23 14.98 -2.66 -13.07
C ILE A 23 14.85 -1.98 -11.69
N LEU A 24 13.69 -2.14 -11.03
CA LEU A 24 13.47 -1.57 -9.70
C LEU A 24 14.41 -2.19 -8.66
N GLU A 25 14.54 -3.51 -8.63
CA GLU A 25 15.41 -4.18 -7.66
C GLU A 25 16.87 -3.78 -7.86
N THR A 26 17.33 -3.67 -9.12
CA THR A 26 18.68 -3.20 -9.44
C THR A 26 18.89 -1.78 -8.92
N ALA A 27 17.92 -0.89 -9.12
CA ALA A 27 18.00 0.49 -8.62
C ALA A 27 18.07 0.54 -7.08
N LEU A 28 17.15 -0.13 -6.39
CA LEU A 28 17.05 -0.07 -4.93
C LEU A 28 18.27 -0.68 -4.22
N GLN A 29 18.82 -1.79 -4.74
CA GLN A 29 20.02 -2.42 -4.18
C GLN A 29 21.27 -1.53 -4.28
N ASN A 30 21.30 -0.64 -5.27
CA ASN A 30 22.38 0.33 -5.46
C ASN A 30 22.04 1.71 -4.85
N GLY A 31 21.02 1.78 -3.98
CA GLY A 31 20.67 3.01 -3.26
C GLY A 31 20.00 4.08 -4.11
N ILE A 32 19.55 3.75 -5.32
CA ILE A 32 18.80 4.70 -6.16
C ILE A 32 17.34 4.76 -5.68
N PRO A 33 16.82 5.94 -5.28
CA PRO A 33 15.45 6.10 -4.79
C PRO A 33 14.44 6.08 -5.94
N TYR A 34 14.30 4.93 -6.59
CA TYR A 34 13.40 4.75 -7.73
C TYR A 34 11.93 4.81 -7.28
N PRO A 35 11.03 5.54 -7.98
CA PRO A 35 9.61 5.60 -7.63
C PRO A 35 8.95 4.21 -7.64
N HIS A 36 8.32 3.82 -6.52
CA HIS A 36 7.60 2.55 -6.41
C HIS A 36 6.60 2.51 -5.24
N GLY A 37 5.70 1.52 -5.27
CA GLY A 37 4.77 1.20 -4.19
C GLY A 37 4.69 -0.31 -3.95
N CYS A 38 3.79 -1.01 -4.65
CA CYS A 38 3.46 -2.42 -4.42
C CYS A 38 4.52 -3.46 -4.82
N ARG A 39 5.50 -3.09 -5.66
CA ARG A 39 6.52 -3.97 -6.28
C ARG A 39 5.99 -5.20 -7.04
N SER A 40 4.69 -5.27 -7.32
CA SER A 40 4.01 -6.44 -7.91
C SER A 40 3.26 -6.13 -9.20
N GLY A 41 3.47 -4.95 -9.78
CA GLY A 41 2.85 -4.56 -11.04
C GLY A 41 1.37 -4.18 -10.92
N ARG A 42 0.94 -3.65 -9.77
CA ARG A 42 -0.46 -3.29 -9.49
C ARG A 42 -0.71 -1.79 -9.31
N CYS A 43 0.16 -1.10 -8.58
CA CYS A 43 -0.05 0.31 -8.23
C CYS A 43 0.38 1.31 -9.31
N GLY A 44 1.10 0.89 -10.37
CA GLY A 44 1.57 1.79 -11.43
C GLY A 44 2.68 2.77 -11.04
N SER A 45 3.02 2.95 -9.76
CA SER A 45 3.95 4.00 -9.29
C SER A 45 5.40 3.87 -9.78
N CYS A 46 5.78 2.74 -10.36
CA CYS A 46 7.11 2.52 -10.97
C CYS A 46 7.08 2.63 -12.50
N LYS A 47 6.02 3.22 -13.05
CA LYS A 47 5.84 3.39 -14.48
C LYS A 47 6.97 4.24 -15.05
N SER A 48 7.56 3.75 -16.13
CA SER A 48 8.77 4.31 -16.72
C SER A 48 8.71 4.18 -18.23
N ARG A 49 9.33 5.11 -18.94
CA ARG A 49 9.56 4.99 -20.38
C ARG A 49 10.81 4.16 -20.61
N LEU A 50 10.69 3.12 -21.43
CA LEU A 50 11.82 2.41 -22.01
C LEU A 50 12.34 3.24 -23.18
N ILE A 51 13.58 3.72 -23.07
CA ILE A 51 14.22 4.61 -24.05
C ILE A 51 15.04 3.77 -25.04
N GLU A 52 15.79 2.79 -24.53
CA GLU A 52 16.64 1.90 -25.31
C GLU A 52 16.56 0.48 -24.74
N GLY A 53 16.75 -0.51 -25.61
CA GLY A 53 16.85 -1.92 -25.26
C GLY A 53 15.51 -2.64 -25.15
N GLU A 54 15.56 -3.87 -24.65
CA GLU A 54 14.42 -4.77 -24.54
C GLU A 54 14.27 -5.30 -23.11
N VAL A 55 13.02 -5.40 -22.66
CA VAL A 55 12.66 -5.97 -21.36
C VAL A 55 11.61 -7.06 -21.52
N GLU A 56 11.68 -8.06 -20.66
CA GLU A 56 10.57 -8.95 -20.38
C GLU A 56 9.69 -8.32 -19.30
N MET A 57 8.41 -8.15 -19.61
CA MET A 57 7.42 -7.70 -18.66
C MET A 57 6.78 -8.89 -17.98
N LEU A 58 7.17 -9.13 -16.72
CA LEU A 58 6.55 -10.14 -15.86
C LEU A 58 5.05 -9.83 -15.63
N PRO A 59 4.24 -10.82 -15.19
CA PRO A 59 2.80 -10.63 -14.97
C PRO A 59 2.47 -9.39 -14.13
N HIS A 60 1.51 -8.60 -14.60
CA HIS A 60 1.08 -7.33 -14.00
C HIS A 60 -0.40 -7.07 -14.29
N SER A 61 -0.97 -6.13 -13.54
CA SER A 61 -2.34 -5.69 -13.76
C SER A 61 -2.44 -4.84 -15.02
N ARG A 62 -3.44 -5.12 -15.87
CA ARG A 62 -3.80 -4.30 -17.04
C ARG A 62 -4.13 -2.84 -16.69
N PHE A 63 -4.44 -2.58 -15.42
CA PHE A 63 -4.72 -1.24 -14.92
C PHE A 63 -3.45 -0.48 -14.49
N ALA A 64 -2.38 -1.21 -14.15
CA ALA A 64 -1.10 -0.61 -13.80
C ALA A 64 -0.33 -0.17 -15.06
N LEU A 65 -0.45 -0.96 -16.13
CA LEU A 65 0.12 -0.69 -17.44
C LEU A 65 -0.85 -1.21 -18.51
N THR A 66 -1.47 -0.32 -19.26
CA THR A 66 -2.40 -0.72 -20.33
C THR A 66 -1.65 -1.27 -21.54
N ASN A 67 -2.36 -1.95 -22.44
CA ASN A 67 -1.75 -2.43 -23.69
C ASN A 67 -1.29 -1.27 -24.58
N GLU A 68 -2.04 -0.16 -24.59
CA GLU A 68 -1.71 1.06 -25.32
C GLU A 68 -0.46 1.73 -24.74
N GLU A 69 -0.38 1.83 -23.41
CA GLU A 69 0.81 2.36 -22.73
C GLU A 69 2.05 1.50 -23.01
N LYS A 70 1.90 0.18 -22.96
CA LYS A 70 2.97 -0.78 -23.27
C LYS A 70 3.41 -0.65 -24.73
N ALA A 71 2.48 -0.55 -25.67
CA ALA A 71 2.77 -0.30 -27.09
C ALA A 71 3.44 1.08 -27.30
N GLY A 72 3.12 2.06 -26.46
CA GLY A 72 3.76 3.39 -26.43
C GLY A 72 5.12 3.45 -25.75
N GLY A 73 5.71 2.29 -25.39
CA GLY A 73 7.04 2.17 -24.79
C GLY A 73 7.08 2.41 -23.28
N LEU A 74 5.95 2.33 -22.59
CA LEU A 74 5.92 2.36 -21.12
C LEU A 74 6.08 0.95 -20.54
N ILE A 75 6.75 0.89 -19.39
CA ILE A 75 7.05 -0.33 -18.63
C ILE A 75 6.76 -0.08 -17.14
N LEU A 76 6.65 -1.15 -16.35
CA LEU A 76 6.68 -1.06 -14.89
C LEU A 76 8.04 -1.54 -14.40
N ALA A 77 8.87 -0.64 -13.85
CA ALA A 77 10.23 -1.00 -13.44
C ALA A 77 10.30 -2.17 -12.44
N CYS A 78 9.25 -2.38 -11.64
CA CYS A 78 9.17 -3.51 -10.71
C CYS A 78 8.86 -4.87 -11.36
N ARG A 79 8.42 -4.88 -12.63
CA ARG A 79 8.10 -6.09 -13.40
C ARG A 79 8.91 -6.22 -14.68
N ALA A 80 9.73 -5.22 -15.01
CA ALA A 80 10.55 -5.20 -16.21
C ALA A 80 11.92 -5.81 -15.92
N VAL A 81 12.18 -6.99 -16.49
CA VAL A 81 13.46 -7.71 -16.41
C VAL A 81 14.24 -7.44 -17.71
N PRO A 82 15.45 -6.85 -17.66
CA PRO A 82 16.24 -6.56 -18.86
C PRO A 82 16.59 -7.84 -19.64
N LYS A 83 16.34 -7.83 -20.96
CA LYS A 83 16.83 -8.82 -21.92
C LYS A 83 18.13 -8.37 -22.59
N THR A 84 18.30 -7.06 -22.78
CA THR A 84 19.52 -6.41 -23.28
C THR A 84 20.02 -5.36 -22.26
N ASP A 85 21.07 -4.62 -22.62
CA ASP A 85 21.30 -3.32 -21.99
C ASP A 85 20.10 -2.41 -22.25
N VAL A 86 19.67 -1.67 -21.23
CA VAL A 86 18.46 -0.84 -21.29
C VAL A 86 18.72 0.54 -20.74
N ALA A 87 18.03 1.53 -21.31
CA ALA A 87 17.95 2.88 -20.76
C ALA A 87 16.49 3.22 -20.42
N VAL A 88 16.25 3.73 -19.22
CA VAL A 88 14.91 4.03 -18.72
C VAL A 88 14.82 5.43 -18.13
N ALA A 89 13.62 6.02 -18.23
CA ALA A 89 13.26 7.19 -17.47
C ALA A 89 11.93 7.00 -16.75
N TRP A 90 11.92 7.10 -15.42
CA TRP A 90 10.66 7.01 -14.67
C TRP A 90 9.72 8.15 -15.00
N VAL A 91 8.42 7.89 -15.00
CA VAL A 91 7.40 8.91 -15.18
C VAL A 91 7.08 9.48 -13.79
N VAL A 92 7.29 10.78 -13.61
CA VAL A 92 6.80 11.47 -12.40
C VAL A 92 5.37 11.88 -12.68
N ALA A 93 4.41 11.46 -11.85
CA ALA A 93 3.05 11.98 -11.92
C ALA A 93 3.10 13.50 -11.70
N ALA A 94 2.46 14.27 -12.59
CA ALA A 94 2.52 15.73 -12.54
C ALA A 94 2.00 16.24 -11.18
N GLY A 95 2.81 17.06 -10.49
CA GLY A 95 2.44 17.69 -9.22
C GLY A 95 2.81 16.93 -7.95
N GLU A 96 3.47 15.77 -8.03
CA GLU A 96 3.90 15.01 -6.86
C GLU A 96 5.37 15.31 -6.50
N ALA A 97 5.62 15.76 -5.26
CA ALA A 97 6.97 15.78 -4.72
C ALA A 97 7.45 14.32 -4.54
N ALA A 98 8.66 14.01 -4.99
CA ALA A 98 9.28 12.72 -4.70
C ALA A 98 9.27 12.51 -3.17
N PRO A 99 8.89 11.32 -2.67
CA PRO A 99 9.01 11.03 -1.25
C PRO A 99 10.44 11.35 -0.80
N GLY A 100 10.59 12.03 0.33
CA GLY A 100 11.91 12.23 0.94
C GLY A 100 12.61 10.88 1.12
N PRO A 101 13.96 10.85 1.11
CA PRO A 101 14.69 9.59 1.24
C PRO A 101 14.30 8.89 2.53
N ALA A 102 14.04 7.58 2.44
CA ALA A 102 13.77 6.78 3.63
C ALA A 102 14.97 6.82 4.58
N GLN A 103 14.68 7.01 5.86
CA GLN A 103 15.66 7.10 6.93
C GLN A 103 15.66 5.78 7.70
N LYS A 104 16.85 5.35 8.13
CA LYS A 104 17.01 4.25 9.07
C LYS A 104 17.05 4.81 10.48
N LEU A 105 16.14 4.36 11.32
CA LEU A 105 16.09 4.72 12.73
C LEU A 105 15.73 3.50 13.58
N GLN A 106 15.82 3.67 14.89
CA GLN A 106 15.35 2.69 15.86
C GLN A 106 14.12 3.23 16.56
N GLY A 107 13.34 2.34 17.14
CA GLY A 107 12.21 2.69 17.99
C GLY A 107 12.00 1.68 19.10
N MET A 108 11.13 2.02 20.03
CA MET A 108 10.74 1.16 21.14
C MET A 108 9.25 0.84 21.05
N VAL A 109 8.88 -0.42 21.22
CA VAL A 109 7.47 -0.82 21.38
C VAL A 109 6.96 -0.26 22.69
N VAL A 110 5.96 0.62 22.65
CA VAL A 110 5.39 1.25 23.84
C VAL A 110 4.06 0.64 24.27
N SER A 111 3.29 0.08 23.33
CA SER A 111 2.11 -0.72 23.67
C SER A 111 1.78 -1.74 22.59
N ILE A 112 1.13 -2.82 23.01
CA ILE A 112 0.58 -3.86 22.14
C ILE A 112 -0.84 -4.16 22.60
N ASP A 113 -1.81 -4.03 21.70
CA ASP A 113 -3.22 -4.35 21.98
C ASP A 113 -3.73 -5.39 20.97
N ASP A 114 -4.51 -6.37 21.42
CA ASP A 114 -5.24 -7.26 20.52
C ASP A 114 -6.43 -6.50 19.91
N LEU A 115 -6.47 -6.38 18.58
CA LEU A 115 -7.57 -5.75 17.85
C LEU A 115 -8.59 -6.79 17.37
N THR A 116 -8.10 -7.95 16.97
CA THR A 116 -8.91 -9.13 16.63
C THR A 116 -8.17 -10.37 17.13
N HIS A 117 -8.73 -11.54 16.86
CA HIS A 117 -8.07 -12.82 17.10
C HIS A 117 -6.76 -13.04 16.32
N ASP A 118 -6.48 -12.26 15.27
CA ASP A 118 -5.29 -12.40 14.43
C ASP A 118 -4.64 -11.05 14.05
N ILE A 119 -5.06 -9.92 14.60
CA ILE A 119 -4.46 -8.60 14.36
C ILE A 119 -4.13 -7.95 15.70
N LYS A 120 -2.88 -7.50 15.84
CA LYS A 120 -2.41 -6.71 16.98
C LYS A 120 -2.09 -5.28 16.56
N ARG A 121 -2.45 -4.31 17.39
CA ARG A 121 -1.98 -2.92 17.29
C ARG A 121 -0.65 -2.79 18.01
N PHE A 122 0.37 -2.35 17.31
CA PHE A 122 1.65 -1.96 17.88
C PHE A 122 1.77 -0.45 17.84
N ARG A 123 2.11 0.16 18.99
CA ARG A 123 2.61 1.53 19.02
C ARG A 123 4.10 1.52 19.27
N ILE A 124 4.84 2.22 18.42
CA ILE A 124 6.29 2.28 18.42
C ILE A 124 6.70 3.74 18.52
N ARG A 125 7.45 4.10 19.55
CA ARG A 125 8.04 5.42 19.68
C ARG A 125 9.38 5.44 18.93
N PRO A 126 9.52 6.19 17.82
CA PRO A 126 10.80 6.34 17.14
C PRO A 126 11.79 7.11 18.04
N ASP A 127 13.07 6.78 17.93
CA ASP A 127 14.13 7.58 18.53
C ASP A 127 14.24 8.94 17.82
N GLY A 128 14.43 10.00 18.60
CA GLY A 128 14.58 11.35 18.08
C GLY A 128 13.24 12.05 17.83
N ALA A 129 13.19 12.86 16.76
CA ALA A 129 12.00 13.62 16.41
C ALA A 129 10.92 12.74 15.78
N ALA A 130 9.67 13.22 15.78
CA ALA A 130 8.58 12.57 15.09
C ALA A 130 8.92 12.39 13.60
N LEU A 131 8.68 11.18 13.08
CA LEU A 131 8.96 10.85 11.69
C LEU A 131 8.05 11.66 10.77
N ALA A 132 8.64 12.36 9.80
CA ALA A 132 7.89 12.99 8.71
C ALA A 132 7.47 11.92 7.69
N PHE A 133 6.17 11.79 7.45
CA PHE A 133 5.60 10.90 6.44
C PHE A 133 4.25 11.45 5.94
N SER A 134 3.75 10.94 4.82
CA SER A 134 2.41 11.23 4.31
C SER A 134 1.43 10.11 4.70
N ALA A 135 0.22 10.48 5.12
CA ALA A 135 -0.79 9.53 5.58
C ALA A 135 -1.08 8.44 4.52
N GLY A 136 -0.94 7.16 4.90
CA GLY A 136 -1.02 6.00 3.99
C GLY A 136 0.33 5.37 3.63
N GLN A 137 1.45 6.04 3.91
CA GLN A 137 2.78 5.45 3.77
C GLN A 137 3.05 4.32 4.77
N TYR A 138 4.11 3.56 4.51
CA TYR A 138 4.53 2.41 5.31
C TYR A 138 6.00 2.50 5.75
N ALA A 139 6.36 1.65 6.70
CA ALA A 139 7.72 1.45 7.19
C ALA A 139 8.11 -0.02 7.02
N ASP A 140 9.38 -0.28 6.72
CA ASP A 140 9.94 -1.62 6.89
C ASP A 140 10.36 -1.78 8.35
N LEU A 141 9.77 -2.75 9.05
CA LEU A 141 10.07 -3.07 10.44
C LEU A 141 10.98 -4.30 10.54
N GLY A 142 12.07 -4.18 11.29
CA GLY A 142 12.98 -5.28 11.63
C GLY A 142 12.87 -5.66 13.10
N PHE A 143 12.69 -6.95 13.38
CA PHE A 143 12.58 -7.51 14.72
C PHE A 143 13.73 -8.50 14.96
N GLY A 144 14.76 -8.05 15.68
CA GLY A 144 16.00 -8.83 15.84
C GLY A 144 16.66 -9.15 14.50
N GLU A 145 17.08 -10.40 14.31
CA GLU A 145 17.74 -10.87 13.08
C GLU A 145 16.74 -11.34 11.99
N LEU A 146 15.43 -11.22 12.23
CA LEU A 146 14.43 -11.63 11.26
C LEU A 146 14.39 -10.68 10.06
N PRO A 147 14.07 -11.19 8.85
CA PRO A 147 13.90 -10.36 7.67
C PRO A 147 12.85 -9.27 7.90
N SER A 148 13.16 -8.03 7.51
CA SER A 148 12.23 -6.91 7.67
C SER A 148 10.96 -7.11 6.84
N ARG A 149 9.84 -6.56 7.32
CA ARG A 149 8.55 -6.60 6.63
C ARG A 149 7.91 -5.23 6.62
N SER A 150 7.21 -4.93 5.53
CA SER A 150 6.52 -3.67 5.32
C SER A 150 5.19 -3.66 6.08
N TYR A 151 4.97 -2.62 6.89
CA TYR A 151 3.72 -2.38 7.61
C TYR A 151 3.31 -0.92 7.46
N SER A 152 2.08 -0.68 7.01
CA SER A 152 1.56 0.67 6.82
C SER A 152 1.29 1.36 8.16
N MET A 153 1.64 2.64 8.25
CA MET A 153 1.38 3.46 9.43
C MET A 153 -0.13 3.77 9.53
N ALA A 154 -0.69 3.63 10.73
CA ALA A 154 -2.10 3.84 11.05
C ALA A 154 -2.36 5.14 11.83
N ASN A 155 -1.30 5.77 12.36
CA ASN A 155 -1.36 7.08 13.01
C ASN A 155 -1.35 8.22 11.98
N ARG A 156 -1.64 9.44 12.43
CA ARG A 156 -1.51 10.62 11.57
C ARG A 156 -0.05 11.08 11.50
N PRO A 157 0.38 11.69 10.38
CA PRO A 157 1.63 12.43 10.34
C PRO A 157 1.76 13.42 11.49
N GLY A 158 2.93 13.45 12.13
CA GLY A 158 3.22 14.32 13.27
C GLY A 158 2.88 13.76 14.64
N ASP A 159 2.14 12.63 14.74
CA ASP A 159 1.95 11.96 16.02
C ASP A 159 3.31 11.43 16.56
N PRO A 160 3.55 11.47 17.89
CA PRO A 160 4.85 11.11 18.48
C PRO A 160 5.12 9.60 18.46
N GLU A 161 4.12 8.78 18.17
CA GLU A 161 4.19 7.33 18.11
C GLU A 161 3.67 6.85 16.76
N LEU A 162 4.37 5.88 16.19
CA LEU A 162 3.94 5.18 14.98
C LEU A 162 3.01 4.03 15.38
N GLU A 163 1.86 3.93 14.73
CA GLU A 163 0.88 2.87 14.97
C GLU A 163 0.85 1.90 13.79
N PHE A 164 0.84 0.59 14.06
CA PHE A 164 0.80 -0.46 13.05
C PHE A 164 -0.24 -1.53 13.40
N HIS A 165 -0.99 -2.00 12.41
CA HIS A 165 -1.91 -3.15 12.57
C HIS A 165 -1.29 -4.39 11.94
N ILE A 166 -0.68 -5.24 12.77
CA ILE A 166 0.08 -6.40 12.31
C ILE A 166 -0.80 -7.63 12.38
N ARG A 167 -1.16 -8.17 11.21
CA ARG A 167 -1.88 -9.44 11.10
C ARG A 167 -0.92 -10.63 11.25
N ARG A 168 -1.36 -11.65 11.99
CA ARG A 168 -0.72 -12.95 12.08
C ARG A 168 -0.97 -13.77 10.82
N VAL A 169 0.06 -14.02 10.04
CA VAL A 169 0.04 -15.01 8.96
C VAL A 169 0.53 -16.34 9.53
N ARG A 170 -0.34 -17.37 9.54
CA ARG A 170 0.01 -18.70 10.06
C ARG A 170 1.14 -19.32 9.25
N GLY A 171 2.20 -19.78 9.92
CA GLY A 171 3.39 -20.32 9.29
C GLY A 171 4.33 -19.23 8.75
N GLY A 172 4.05 -17.96 9.02
CA GLY A 172 4.89 -16.84 8.62
C GLY A 172 5.94 -16.55 9.68
N ALA A 173 7.22 -16.68 9.32
CA ALA A 173 8.34 -16.52 10.26
C ALA A 173 8.29 -15.22 11.09
N VAL A 174 8.03 -14.07 10.44
CA VAL A 174 8.02 -12.76 11.09
C VAL A 174 6.74 -12.54 11.89
N SER A 175 5.57 -12.75 11.27
CA SER A 175 4.30 -12.44 11.93
C SER A 175 3.99 -13.37 13.10
N ASP A 176 4.37 -14.66 13.03
CA ASP A 176 4.25 -15.57 14.17
C ASP A 176 5.17 -15.13 15.31
N TYR A 177 6.42 -14.73 15.00
CA TYR A 177 7.35 -14.23 16.02
C TYR A 177 6.84 -12.96 16.69
N VAL A 178 6.41 -11.97 15.89
CA VAL A 178 5.88 -10.70 16.38
C VAL A 178 4.68 -10.92 17.30
N HIS A 179 3.79 -11.87 16.97
CA HIS A 179 2.62 -12.15 17.79
C HIS A 179 2.94 -12.92 19.09
N ALA A 180 3.97 -13.75 19.09
CA ALA A 180 4.30 -14.64 20.20
C ALA A 180 5.33 -14.06 21.18
N PHE A 181 6.30 -13.28 20.69
CA PHE A 181 7.52 -12.96 21.46
C PHE A 181 7.79 -11.47 21.64
N VAL A 182 7.32 -10.61 20.74
CA VAL A 182 7.54 -9.16 20.89
C VAL A 182 6.70 -8.63 22.05
N LYS A 183 7.32 -7.82 22.90
CA LYS A 183 6.72 -7.20 24.08
C LYS A 183 7.04 -5.71 24.16
N THR A 184 6.27 -4.99 24.99
CA THR A 184 6.58 -3.60 25.34
C THR A 184 8.01 -3.48 25.89
N GLY A 185 8.73 -2.45 25.45
CA GLY A 185 10.15 -2.22 25.76
C GLY A 185 11.12 -2.76 24.72
N ASP A 186 10.68 -3.68 23.84
CA ASP A 186 11.55 -4.22 22.79
C ASP A 186 11.93 -3.14 21.76
N ARG A 187 13.12 -3.31 21.17
CA ARG A 187 13.66 -2.43 20.13
C ARG A 187 13.28 -2.94 18.75
N VAL A 188 12.90 -2.01 17.88
CA VAL A 188 12.48 -2.28 16.50
C VAL A 188 13.25 -1.36 15.56
N ALA A 189 13.90 -1.96 14.56
CA ALA A 189 14.51 -1.19 13.48
C ALA A 189 13.42 -0.72 12.51
N LEU A 190 13.49 0.54 12.09
CA LEU A 190 12.57 1.11 11.11
C LEU A 190 13.34 1.68 9.92
N GLU A 191 12.82 1.44 8.72
CA GLU A 191 13.21 2.19 7.52
C GLU A 191 11.98 2.83 6.87
N ALA A 192 11.90 4.15 6.93
CA ALA A 192 10.69 4.91 6.63
C ALA A 192 10.98 6.39 6.26
N PRO A 193 10.06 7.08 5.56
CA PRO A 193 8.82 6.55 5.00
C PRO A 193 9.03 5.83 3.67
N ARG A 194 8.08 4.96 3.32
CA ARG A 194 7.99 4.31 2.02
C ARG A 194 6.56 4.32 1.48
N GLY A 195 6.43 4.08 0.18
CA GLY A 195 5.14 3.93 -0.49
C GLY A 195 4.64 5.21 -1.13
N ALA A 196 3.92 5.03 -2.24
CA ALA A 196 3.36 6.10 -3.06
C ALA A 196 1.83 6.24 -2.90
N SER A 197 1.18 5.28 -2.24
CA SER A 197 -0.25 5.32 -1.91
C SER A 197 -0.46 6.12 -0.63
N HIS A 198 -0.67 7.42 -0.76
CA HIS A 198 -0.84 8.34 0.36
C HIS A 198 -1.91 9.39 0.06
N LEU A 199 -2.44 10.05 1.09
CA LEU A 199 -3.44 11.09 0.95
C LEU A 199 -2.98 12.20 -0.02
N ARG A 200 -3.77 12.48 -1.06
CA ARG A 200 -3.58 13.62 -1.94
C ARG A 200 -4.28 14.84 -1.32
N GLU A 201 -3.52 15.82 -0.84
CA GLU A 201 -4.07 16.94 -0.06
C GLU A 201 -4.86 17.95 -0.91
N TYR A 202 -4.56 18.06 -2.20
CA TYR A 202 -5.14 19.05 -3.11
C TYR A 202 -6.12 18.43 -4.11
N HIS A 203 -7.14 17.71 -3.62
CA HIS A 203 -8.22 17.21 -4.47
C HIS A 203 -9.59 17.74 -4.04
N GLY A 204 -10.43 18.08 -5.02
CA GLY A 204 -11.74 18.70 -4.79
C GLY A 204 -12.92 17.72 -4.73
N GLY A 205 -12.72 16.44 -5.09
CA GLY A 205 -13.77 15.43 -5.17
C GLY A 205 -13.89 14.53 -3.94
N PRO A 206 -14.89 13.61 -3.92
CA PRO A 206 -15.08 12.68 -2.82
C PRO A 206 -13.99 11.60 -2.74
N MET A 207 -13.90 10.96 -1.57
CA MET A 207 -12.94 9.89 -1.28
C MET A 207 -13.65 8.55 -1.15
N LEU A 208 -13.20 7.56 -1.92
CA LEU A 208 -13.54 6.15 -1.73
C LEU A 208 -12.38 5.44 -1.00
N CYS A 209 -12.62 4.96 0.21
CA CYS A 209 -11.67 4.21 1.01
C CYS A 209 -12.14 2.75 1.13
N VAL A 210 -11.37 1.79 0.63
CA VAL A 210 -11.70 0.35 0.73
C VAL A 210 -10.60 -0.38 1.49
N ALA A 211 -10.97 -1.02 2.60
CA ALA A 211 -10.05 -1.78 3.44
C ALA A 211 -10.45 -3.26 3.53
N GLY A 212 -9.43 -4.14 3.60
CA GLY A 212 -9.62 -5.55 3.93
C GLY A 212 -8.59 -6.03 4.95
N GLY A 213 -9.04 -6.64 6.04
CA GLY A 213 -8.17 -7.10 7.13
C GLY A 213 -7.33 -5.95 7.70
N SER A 214 -6.01 -6.16 7.84
CA SER A 214 -5.08 -5.12 8.33
C SER A 214 -4.96 -3.91 7.39
N GLY A 215 -5.53 -3.95 6.19
CA GLY A 215 -5.60 -2.81 5.26
C GLY A 215 -6.37 -1.61 5.83
N LEU A 216 -7.07 -1.76 6.96
CA LEU A 216 -7.66 -0.62 7.66
C LEU A 216 -6.61 0.31 8.28
N ALA A 217 -5.35 -0.15 8.51
CA ALA A 217 -4.26 0.70 8.99
C ALA A 217 -4.01 1.96 8.13
N PRO A 218 -3.59 1.84 6.86
CA PRO A 218 -3.34 3.03 6.04
C PRO A 218 -4.62 3.85 5.81
N ILE A 219 -5.80 3.21 5.74
CA ILE A 219 -7.08 3.92 5.62
C ILE A 219 -7.38 4.78 6.85
N LYS A 220 -7.10 4.27 8.06
CA LYS A 220 -7.23 5.05 9.30
C LYS A 220 -6.35 6.31 9.24
N SER A 221 -5.08 6.16 8.87
CA SER A 221 -4.14 7.28 8.71
C SER A 221 -4.69 8.31 7.72
N ILE A 222 -5.09 7.88 6.52
CA ILE A 222 -5.61 8.75 5.44
C ILE A 222 -6.85 9.52 5.90
N VAL A 223 -7.85 8.82 6.47
CA VAL A 223 -9.13 9.42 6.86
C VAL A 223 -8.95 10.40 8.00
N GLU A 224 -8.23 10.01 9.06
CA GLU A 224 -8.05 10.88 10.22
C GLU A 224 -7.23 12.13 9.86
N THR A 225 -6.25 12.02 8.97
CA THR A 225 -5.52 13.18 8.45
C THR A 225 -6.40 14.06 7.57
N ALA A 226 -7.21 13.49 6.67
CA ALA A 226 -8.13 14.25 5.84
C ALA A 226 -9.14 15.06 6.70
N LEU A 227 -9.71 14.44 7.73
CA LEU A 227 -10.59 15.12 8.68
C LEU A 227 -9.86 16.21 9.47
N ALA A 228 -8.64 15.95 9.93
CA ALA A 228 -7.83 16.94 10.65
C ALA A 228 -7.46 18.15 9.78
N HIS A 229 -7.31 17.97 8.46
CA HIS A 229 -7.12 19.05 7.49
C HIS A 229 -8.43 19.75 7.09
N GLY A 230 -9.57 19.34 7.64
CA GLY A 230 -10.86 19.97 7.39
C GLY A 230 -11.46 19.67 6.01
N VAL A 231 -11.12 18.53 5.40
CA VAL A 231 -11.76 18.05 4.17
C VAL A 231 -13.28 18.00 4.37
N ARG A 232 -14.02 18.64 3.47
CA ARG A 232 -15.50 18.75 3.54
C ARG A 232 -16.22 17.82 2.56
N GLN A 233 -15.50 17.29 1.59
CA GLN A 233 -16.00 16.33 0.62
C GLN A 233 -16.41 15.03 1.32
N ALA A 234 -17.30 14.28 0.69
CA ALA A 234 -17.74 12.99 1.24
C ALA A 234 -16.57 11.99 1.28
N ILE A 235 -16.45 11.28 2.40
CA ILE A 235 -15.47 10.22 2.62
C ILE A 235 -16.26 8.94 2.89
N HIS A 236 -16.19 7.98 1.97
CA HIS A 236 -16.85 6.69 2.10
C HIS A 236 -15.82 5.61 2.44
N ILE A 237 -15.95 4.98 3.60
CA ILE A 237 -15.12 3.87 4.04
C ILE A 237 -15.91 2.58 3.97
N TYR A 238 -15.45 1.65 3.14
CA TYR A 238 -15.96 0.28 3.10
C TYR A 238 -14.92 -0.66 3.70
N PHE A 239 -15.28 -1.33 4.79
CA PHE A 239 -14.39 -2.27 5.47
C PHE A 239 -14.88 -3.71 5.30
N GLY A 240 -14.20 -4.45 4.44
CA GLY A 240 -14.49 -5.84 4.14
C GLY A 240 -13.86 -6.79 5.16
N ALA A 241 -14.69 -7.64 5.76
CA ALA A 241 -14.28 -8.67 6.71
C ALA A 241 -15.06 -9.98 6.46
N ARG A 242 -14.58 -11.10 7.01
CA ARG A 242 -15.29 -12.39 6.83
C ARG A 242 -16.49 -12.46 7.76
N THR A 243 -16.28 -12.22 9.05
CA THR A 243 -17.26 -12.33 10.12
C THR A 243 -17.05 -11.23 11.17
N GLU A 244 -17.96 -11.09 12.13
CA GLU A 244 -17.87 -10.06 13.19
C GLU A 244 -16.53 -10.09 13.94
N ARG A 245 -15.97 -11.27 14.23
CA ARG A 245 -14.67 -11.43 14.92
C ARG A 245 -13.44 -10.93 14.15
N ASP A 246 -13.62 -10.58 12.87
CA ASP A 246 -12.58 -10.03 12.01
C ASP A 246 -12.67 -8.49 11.93
N LEU A 247 -13.75 -7.90 12.45
CA LEU A 247 -13.91 -6.45 12.53
C LEU A 247 -13.16 -5.89 13.74
N TYR A 248 -12.62 -4.69 13.57
CA TYR A 248 -11.98 -3.92 14.63
C TYR A 248 -12.08 -2.41 14.31
N LEU A 249 -11.91 -1.55 15.32
CA LEU A 249 -12.09 -0.10 15.22
C LEU A 249 -13.48 0.33 14.72
N VAL A 250 -14.49 -0.51 14.88
CA VAL A 250 -15.84 -0.20 14.42
C VAL A 250 -16.43 0.96 15.22
N GLU A 251 -16.36 0.91 16.56
CA GLU A 251 -16.86 2.03 17.39
C GLU A 251 -16.08 3.33 17.14
N HIS A 252 -14.80 3.21 16.78
CA HIS A 252 -13.96 4.35 16.43
C HIS A 252 -14.45 5.07 15.17
N PHE A 253 -14.64 4.34 14.06
CA PHE A 253 -15.13 4.94 12.81
C PHE A 253 -16.60 5.35 12.89
N GLU A 254 -17.46 4.59 13.59
CA GLU A 254 -18.84 5.01 13.88
C GLU A 254 -18.87 6.28 14.76
N GLY A 255 -17.92 6.42 15.68
CA GLY A 255 -17.71 7.64 16.47
C GLY A 255 -17.31 8.84 15.62
N LEU A 256 -16.34 8.66 14.72
CA LEU A 256 -15.93 9.70 13.78
C LEU A 256 -17.07 10.11 12.85
N ALA A 257 -17.85 9.15 12.34
CA ALA A 257 -18.99 9.43 11.45
C ALA A 257 -20.11 10.22 12.16
N ARG A 258 -20.33 9.99 13.47
CA ARG A 258 -21.24 10.82 14.27
C ARG A 258 -20.77 12.27 14.44
N GLN A 259 -19.46 12.49 14.43
CA GLN A 259 -18.86 13.82 14.61
C GLN A 259 -18.67 14.57 13.28
N ASN A 260 -18.66 13.87 12.15
CA ASN A 260 -18.34 14.42 10.83
C ASN A 260 -19.43 14.00 9.84
N ALA A 261 -20.33 14.92 9.48
CA ALA A 261 -21.48 14.64 8.61
C ALA A 261 -21.10 14.20 7.19
N ASN A 262 -19.86 14.42 6.77
CA ASN A 262 -19.32 13.98 5.48
C ASN A 262 -18.60 12.63 5.52
N LEU A 263 -18.56 11.94 6.67
CA LEU A 263 -17.91 10.63 6.80
C LEU A 263 -18.96 9.50 6.88
N PHE A 264 -18.84 8.53 5.99
CA PHE A 264 -19.69 7.34 5.94
C PHE A 264 -18.84 6.10 6.14
N PHE A 265 -19.21 5.24 7.10
CA PHE A 265 -18.51 3.99 7.39
C PHE A 265 -19.44 2.80 7.22
N THR A 266 -19.04 1.83 6.40
CA THR A 266 -19.84 0.66 6.04
C THR A 266 -19.02 -0.62 6.18
N PRO A 267 -19.14 -1.33 7.32
CA PRO A 267 -18.62 -2.68 7.46
C PRO A 267 -19.40 -3.66 6.58
N VAL A 268 -18.68 -4.53 5.85
CA VAL A 268 -19.26 -5.52 4.95
C VAL A 268 -18.73 -6.90 5.29
N LEU A 269 -19.63 -7.84 5.60
CA LEU A 269 -19.30 -9.20 6.03
C LEU A 269 -19.61 -10.24 4.95
N SER A 270 -18.56 -10.90 4.45
CA SER A 270 -18.69 -11.86 3.35
C SER A 270 -19.13 -13.27 3.76
N ARG A 271 -19.09 -13.60 5.06
CA ARG A 271 -19.38 -14.94 5.60
C ARG A 271 -20.19 -14.90 6.90
N ALA A 272 -20.83 -13.77 7.23
CA ALA A 272 -21.73 -13.72 8.38
C ALA A 272 -23.02 -14.49 8.09
N LYS A 273 -23.53 -15.24 9.09
CA LYS A 273 -24.84 -15.92 8.99
C LYS A 273 -25.98 -15.02 9.46
N THR A 274 -25.76 -14.30 10.56
CA THR A 274 -26.71 -13.37 11.17
C THR A 274 -25.93 -12.16 11.65
N THR A 275 -26.27 -10.98 11.15
CA THR A 275 -25.62 -9.72 11.51
C THR A 275 -26.54 -8.55 11.17
N PRO A 276 -26.55 -7.47 11.97
CA PRO A 276 -27.20 -6.22 11.57
C PRO A 276 -26.38 -5.43 10.52
N ARG A 277 -25.14 -5.85 10.23
CA ARG A 277 -24.23 -5.18 9.29
C ARG A 277 -24.50 -5.65 7.86
N ARG A 278 -23.95 -4.90 6.90
CA ARG A 278 -24.08 -5.25 5.48
C ARG A 278 -23.42 -6.60 5.20
N GLN A 279 -24.10 -7.45 4.45
CA GLN A 279 -23.59 -8.75 4.02
C GLN A 279 -23.18 -8.72 2.56
N GLY A 280 -22.20 -9.56 2.19
CA GLY A 280 -21.74 -9.73 0.82
C GLY A 280 -20.27 -9.38 0.60
N ILE A 281 -19.90 -9.12 -0.64
CA ILE A 281 -18.52 -8.75 -1.01
C ILE A 281 -18.38 -7.24 -0.99
N VAL A 282 -17.31 -6.73 -0.37
CA VAL A 282 -17.08 -5.28 -0.19
C VAL A 282 -17.10 -4.49 -1.50
N THR A 283 -16.59 -5.06 -2.59
CA THR A 283 -16.56 -4.40 -3.91
C THR A 283 -17.95 -4.37 -4.57
N GLN A 284 -18.81 -5.34 -4.27
CA GLN A 284 -20.22 -5.30 -4.67
C GLN A 284 -20.97 -4.25 -3.85
N ALA A 285 -20.67 -4.14 -2.56
CA ALA A 285 -21.25 -3.12 -1.69
C ALA A 285 -20.92 -1.69 -2.18
N VAL A 286 -19.67 -1.43 -2.59
CA VAL A 286 -19.27 -0.19 -3.26
C VAL A 286 -20.05 -0.01 -4.56
N ALA A 287 -20.17 -1.07 -5.35
CA ALA A 287 -20.80 -1.06 -6.66
C ALA A 287 -22.28 -0.69 -6.64
N ASP A 288 -23.02 -1.15 -5.62
CA ASP A 288 -24.45 -0.88 -5.44
C ASP A 288 -24.70 0.56 -4.97
N ASP A 289 -23.81 1.10 -4.12
CA ASP A 289 -24.02 2.38 -3.45
C ASP A 289 -23.46 3.56 -4.25
N LEU A 290 -22.37 3.34 -4.99
CA LEU A 290 -21.62 4.36 -5.70
C LEU A 290 -21.53 4.02 -7.19
N PRO A 291 -22.53 4.41 -8.01
CA PRO A 291 -22.57 4.06 -9.43
C PRO A 291 -21.60 4.88 -10.30
N ASP A 292 -21.14 6.04 -9.82
CA ASP A 292 -20.23 6.94 -10.53
C ASP A 292 -19.09 7.40 -9.61
N LEU A 293 -17.85 7.22 -10.07
CA LEU A 293 -16.62 7.59 -9.39
C LEU A 293 -15.78 8.60 -10.21
N ALA A 294 -16.38 9.28 -11.19
CA ALA A 294 -15.72 10.34 -11.92
C ALA A 294 -15.30 11.50 -10.99
N ASN A 295 -14.02 11.88 -11.06
CA ASN A 295 -13.39 12.90 -10.19
C ASN A 295 -13.28 12.53 -8.70
N TRP A 296 -13.48 11.26 -8.35
CA TRP A 296 -13.19 10.77 -7.00
C TRP A 296 -11.70 10.49 -6.84
N LYS A 297 -11.25 10.36 -5.60
CA LYS A 297 -9.97 9.72 -5.25
C LYS A 297 -10.25 8.41 -4.55
N ALA A 298 -9.63 7.32 -4.98
CA ALA A 298 -9.77 6.02 -4.35
C ALA A 298 -8.50 5.63 -3.61
N TYR A 299 -8.66 5.19 -2.37
CA TYR A 299 -7.62 4.62 -1.52
C TYR A 299 -8.02 3.20 -1.16
N VAL A 300 -7.26 2.22 -1.63
CA VAL A 300 -7.60 0.80 -1.49
C VAL A 300 -6.45 0.07 -0.83
N ALA A 301 -6.71 -0.62 0.28
CA ALA A 301 -5.67 -1.33 1.02
C ALA A 301 -6.11 -2.71 1.51
N GLY A 302 -5.32 -3.75 1.24
CA GLY A 302 -5.61 -5.09 1.73
C GLY A 302 -5.08 -6.21 0.83
N PRO A 303 -5.69 -7.41 0.88
CA PRO A 303 -5.17 -8.58 0.17
C PRO A 303 -5.34 -8.45 -1.36
N PRO A 304 -4.44 -9.04 -2.17
CA PRO A 304 -4.40 -8.84 -3.62
C PRO A 304 -5.73 -9.10 -4.35
N PRO A 305 -6.49 -10.17 -4.06
CA PRO A 305 -7.77 -10.41 -4.73
C PRO A 305 -8.81 -9.31 -4.48
N MET A 306 -8.82 -8.73 -3.28
CA MET A 306 -9.73 -7.64 -2.94
C MET A 306 -9.33 -6.35 -3.66
N VAL A 307 -8.02 -6.05 -3.68
CA VAL A 307 -7.53 -4.83 -4.35
C VAL A 307 -7.80 -4.90 -5.85
N ASP A 308 -7.56 -6.04 -6.51
CA ASP A 308 -7.87 -6.20 -7.93
C ASP A 308 -9.36 -5.97 -8.22
N ALA A 309 -10.23 -6.61 -7.44
CA ALA A 309 -11.67 -6.45 -7.62
C ALA A 309 -12.15 -5.01 -7.34
N ALA A 310 -11.53 -4.31 -6.38
CA ALA A 310 -11.86 -2.92 -6.08
C ALA A 310 -11.40 -1.98 -7.20
N MET A 311 -10.20 -2.21 -7.75
CA MET A 311 -9.68 -1.48 -8.90
C MET A 311 -10.58 -1.67 -10.12
N GLU A 312 -10.90 -2.91 -10.47
CA GLU A 312 -11.79 -3.20 -11.60
C GLU A 312 -13.17 -2.56 -11.42
N SER A 313 -13.77 -2.71 -10.23
CA SER A 313 -15.06 -2.10 -9.91
C SER A 313 -15.01 -0.58 -10.03
N ALA A 314 -13.95 0.07 -9.55
CA ALA A 314 -13.84 1.52 -9.56
C ALA A 314 -13.61 2.09 -10.97
N PHE A 315 -12.76 1.45 -11.77
CA PHE A 315 -12.51 1.88 -13.15
C PHE A 315 -13.72 1.70 -14.05
N ALA A 316 -14.50 0.62 -13.85
CA ALA A 316 -15.78 0.44 -14.54
C ALA A 316 -16.80 1.55 -14.25
N ARG A 317 -16.57 2.36 -13.21
CA ARG A 317 -17.40 3.49 -12.76
C ARG A 317 -16.80 4.86 -13.05
N GLY A 318 -15.78 4.92 -13.91
CA GLY A 318 -15.22 6.19 -14.37
C GLY A 318 -14.13 6.80 -13.49
N LEU A 319 -13.64 6.08 -12.46
CA LEU A 319 -12.42 6.51 -11.76
C LEU A 319 -11.25 6.54 -12.75
N LYS A 320 -10.44 7.59 -12.73
CA LYS A 320 -9.22 7.65 -13.56
C LYS A 320 -8.10 6.84 -12.91
N ALA A 321 -7.19 6.31 -13.73
CA ALA A 321 -6.05 5.53 -13.26
C ALA A 321 -5.14 6.33 -12.28
N GLU A 322 -4.95 7.63 -12.54
CA GLU A 322 -4.17 8.54 -11.69
C GLU A 322 -4.81 8.80 -10.31
N ASP A 323 -6.11 8.52 -10.19
CA ASP A 323 -6.92 8.73 -8.99
C ASP A 323 -7.06 7.46 -8.13
N MET A 324 -6.43 6.35 -8.55
CA MET A 324 -6.40 5.08 -7.83
C MET A 324 -5.10 4.91 -7.05
N HIS A 325 -5.20 4.95 -5.72
CA HIS A 325 -4.08 4.76 -4.80
C HIS A 325 -4.25 3.44 -4.06
N ALA A 326 -3.46 2.44 -4.46
CA ALA A 326 -3.58 1.08 -3.96
C ALA A 326 -2.35 0.63 -3.16
N ASP A 327 -2.59 0.09 -1.96
CA ASP A 327 -1.61 -0.54 -1.09
C ASP A 327 -1.91 -2.05 -0.94
N VAL A 328 -1.05 -2.90 -1.51
CA VAL A 328 -1.34 -4.33 -1.69
C VAL A 328 -0.52 -5.17 -0.71
N PHE A 329 -1.21 -5.94 0.13
CA PHE A 329 -0.59 -6.71 1.21
C PHE A 329 -0.36 -8.16 0.79
N PHE A 330 0.87 -8.47 0.40
CA PHE A 330 1.25 -9.84 0.05
C PHE A 330 1.62 -10.66 1.28
N THR A 331 1.03 -11.84 1.38
CA THR A 331 1.54 -12.89 2.27
C THR A 331 2.63 -13.71 1.55
N PRO A 332 3.48 -14.46 2.27
CA PRO A 332 4.42 -15.39 1.65
C PRO A 332 3.76 -16.40 0.71
N GLN A 333 2.52 -16.80 1.00
CA GLN A 333 1.73 -17.70 0.16
C GLN A 333 1.31 -17.02 -1.16
N ASP A 334 0.92 -15.74 -1.10
CA ASP A 334 0.61 -14.97 -2.31
C ASP A 334 1.85 -14.79 -3.20
N GLN A 335 3.02 -14.60 -2.58
CA GLN A 335 4.29 -14.49 -3.30
C GLN A 335 4.66 -15.81 -3.99
N ALA A 336 4.53 -16.95 -3.29
CA ALA A 336 4.76 -18.27 -3.86
C ALA A 336 3.78 -18.59 -5.00
N ALA A 337 2.50 -18.27 -4.84
CA ALA A 337 1.49 -18.48 -5.89
C ALA A 337 1.74 -17.60 -7.12
N SER A 338 2.25 -16.37 -6.93
CA SER A 338 2.61 -15.48 -8.03
C SER A 338 3.89 -15.90 -8.79
N GLY A 339 4.73 -16.72 -8.16
CA GLY A 339 5.92 -17.31 -8.78
C GLY A 339 5.72 -18.72 -9.34
N ALA A 340 4.65 -19.42 -8.93
CA ALA A 340 4.33 -20.78 -9.38
C ALA A 340 3.31 -20.84 -10.54
N ALA A 341 2.80 -19.69 -10.99
CA ALA A 341 2.00 -19.58 -12.22
C ALA A 341 2.88 -19.56 -13.49
N GLU A 342 4.04 -20.22 -13.42
CA GLU A 342 5.01 -20.42 -14.51
C GLU A 342 4.51 -21.41 -15.57
#